data_AF-A0A5C6KKJ8-F1
#
_entry.id   AF-A0A5C6KKJ8-F1
#
_cell.length_a   1.000
_cell.length_b   1.000
_cell.length_c   1.000
_cell.angle_alpha   90.00
_cell.angle_beta   90.00
_cell.angle_gamma   90.00
#
_symmetry.space_group_name_H-M   'P 1'
#
loop_
_entity.id
_entity.type
_entity.pdbx_description
1 polymer ?
#
loop_
_entity_poly.entity_id
_entity_poly.type
_entity_poly.pdbx_seq_one_letter_code
_entity_poly.pdbx_strand_id
1 'polypeptide(L)'
;MIKKTFYFGNPAYLSLRNQQLVIKLPEIVKNDTVPESFKRQSEITKPIEDIAVIVLDNKQITITQGVLEALLENNCAVITCDGRSMPVGLMLPLYGNTTQNERFRDQLDASLPLKKQLWQQTIQAKINNQASVLCSCKNEEIKCMRIWANDVRSGDPDNLEGRAAAYYWKYLFGHIEGFTRDREGIPPNNLLNYGYAILRAIVARGLVTSGMLPTLGIHHHNRYNAYCLADDIMEPYRPYVDELVFGLIRTKGISPEILTREWKASLLSIPTLEVKIGGKRSPLMIAVAQTTASLYKCFSGEQRRIVYPER
;
A
#
# COMPACT_ATOMS: atom_id res chain seq x y z
N MET A 1 10.44 -10.02 12.83
CA MET A 1 9.83 -9.00 13.70
C MET A 1 8.61 -8.42 13.00
N ILE A 2 7.47 -8.30 13.69
CA ILE A 2 6.23 -7.78 13.08
C ILE A 2 6.33 -6.26 13.07
N LYS A 3 6.50 -5.70 11.87
CA LYS A 3 6.51 -4.24 11.68
C LYS A 3 5.10 -3.65 11.89
N LYS A 4 5.05 -2.39 12.33
CA LYS A 4 3.84 -1.66 12.71
C LYS A 4 3.66 -0.40 11.86
N THR A 5 2.40 0.04 11.79
CA THR A 5 1.99 1.32 11.21
C THR A 5 1.70 2.31 12.32
N PHE A 6 2.29 3.50 12.24
CA PHE A 6 1.98 4.60 13.15
C PHE A 6 1.28 5.73 12.42
N TYR A 7 0.27 6.32 13.06
CA TYR A 7 -0.49 7.43 12.50
C TYR A 7 -0.54 8.57 13.52
N PHE A 8 -0.18 9.76 13.04
CA PHE A 8 -0.17 10.99 13.81
C PHE A 8 -1.18 11.96 13.20
N GLY A 9 -2.43 11.90 13.68
CA GLY A 9 -3.51 12.84 13.30
C GLY A 9 -3.69 14.02 14.25
N ASN A 10 -2.98 14.01 15.38
CA ASN A 10 -3.00 15.07 16.39
C ASN A 10 -1.66 15.82 16.38
N PRO A 11 -1.60 17.05 16.95
CA PRO A 11 -0.34 17.73 17.17
C PRO A 11 0.63 16.86 17.98
N ALA A 12 1.87 16.73 17.53
CA ALA A 12 2.86 15.85 18.14
C ALA A 12 4.29 16.36 17.93
N TYR A 13 5.14 16.18 18.94
CA TYR A 13 6.59 16.35 18.83
C TYR A 13 7.26 14.98 18.78
N LEU A 14 7.97 14.73 17.67
CA LEU A 14 8.62 13.46 17.36
C LEU A 14 10.14 13.66 17.40
N SER A 15 10.78 13.01 18.37
CA SER A 15 12.24 13.05 18.58
C SER A 15 12.82 11.66 18.76
N LEU A 16 14.14 11.52 18.61
CA LEU A 16 14.83 10.24 18.77
C LEU A 16 15.59 10.22 20.09
N ARG A 17 15.47 9.13 20.86
CA ARG A 17 16.31 8.86 22.04
C ARG A 17 16.57 7.37 22.15
N ASN A 18 17.83 6.94 22.17
CA ASN A 18 18.22 5.53 22.33
C ASN A 18 17.52 4.58 21.33
N GLN A 19 17.49 4.94 20.04
CA GLN A 19 16.79 4.18 18.99
C GLN A 19 15.26 4.00 19.24
N GLN A 20 14.69 4.87 20.09
CA GLN A 20 13.25 4.97 20.30
C GLN A 20 12.71 6.26 19.69
N LEU A 21 11.62 6.13 18.95
CA LEU A 21 10.75 7.26 18.63
C LEU A 21 10.08 7.74 19.92
N VAL A 22 10.45 8.93 20.37
CA VAL A 22 9.86 9.64 21.50
C VAL A 22 8.75 10.54 20.98
N ILE A 23 7.54 10.35 21.49
CA ILE A 23 6.32 11.06 21.13
C ILE A 23 5.90 11.91 22.33
N LYS A 24 5.77 13.22 22.12
CA LYS A 24 5.24 14.16 23.12
C LYS A 24 4.06 14.93 22.57
N LEU A 25 3.08 15.23 23.41
CA LEU A 25 1.94 16.06 23.05
C LEU A 25 2.27 17.54 23.33
N PRO A 26 2.15 18.44 22.32
CA PRO A 26 2.46 19.86 22.48
C PRO A 26 1.70 20.53 23.62
N GLU A 27 0.45 20.12 23.84
CA GLU A 27 -0.42 20.63 24.91
C GLU A 27 0.14 20.36 26.32
N ILE A 28 0.86 19.24 26.50
CA ILE A 28 1.47 18.89 27.78
C ILE A 28 2.83 19.58 27.91
N VAL A 29 3.64 19.57 26.85
CA VAL A 29 5.00 20.13 26.86
C VAL A 29 4.98 21.64 27.12
N LYS A 30 4.04 22.36 26.50
CA LYS A 30 3.92 23.82 26.60
C LYS A 30 3.17 24.30 27.85
N ASN A 31 2.63 23.40 28.66
CA ASN A 31 1.89 23.80 29.85
C ASN A 31 2.85 24.08 31.02
N ASP A 32 2.96 25.34 31.41
CA ASP A 32 3.86 25.78 32.50
C ASP A 32 3.35 25.41 33.90
N THR A 33 2.07 25.05 34.03
CA THR A 33 1.47 24.62 35.30
C THR A 33 1.70 23.13 35.60
N VAL A 34 2.11 22.36 34.60
CA VAL A 34 2.33 20.92 34.73
C VAL A 34 3.78 20.66 35.17
N PRO A 35 4.02 19.93 36.28
CA PRO A 35 5.36 19.62 36.75
C PRO A 35 6.20 18.86 35.70
N GLU A 36 7.50 19.11 35.67
CA GLU A 36 8.43 18.48 34.72
C GLU A 36 8.46 16.95 34.85
N SER A 37 8.22 16.43 36.06
CA SER A 37 8.08 15.00 36.33
C SER A 37 6.88 14.39 35.57
N PHE A 38 5.75 15.09 35.53
CA PHE A 38 4.56 14.65 34.81
C PHE A 38 4.79 14.72 33.30
N LYS A 39 5.43 15.79 32.80
CA LYS A 39 5.82 15.90 31.39
C LYS A 39 6.65 14.71 30.93
N ARG A 40 7.64 14.28 31.72
CA ARG A 40 8.46 13.08 31.44
C ARG A 40 7.63 11.78 31.46
N GLN A 41 6.71 11.63 32.40
CA GLN A 41 5.85 10.44 32.49
C GLN A 41 4.86 10.32 31.31
N SER A 42 4.44 11.44 30.74
CA SER A 42 3.56 11.46 29.55
C SER A 42 4.26 11.12 28.23
N GLU A 43 5.60 10.99 28.23
CA GLU A 43 6.34 10.62 27.02
C GLU A 43 6.01 9.18 26.63
N ILE A 44 5.64 8.97 25.37
CA ILE A 44 5.43 7.63 24.82
C ILE A 44 6.64 7.30 23.95
N THR A 45 7.25 6.13 24.16
CA THR A 45 8.37 5.65 23.35
C THR A 45 7.97 4.41 22.55
N LYS A 46 8.49 4.31 21.33
CA LYS A 46 8.33 3.13 20.46
C LYS A 46 9.66 2.79 19.79
N PRO A 47 10.05 1.50 19.70
CA PRO A 47 11.26 1.12 18.98
C PRO A 47 11.16 1.55 17.52
N ILE A 48 12.19 2.23 17.01
CA ILE A 48 12.22 2.69 15.61
C ILE A 48 12.21 1.49 14.65
N GLU A 49 12.91 0.41 15.02
CA GLU A 49 13.01 -0.83 14.23
C GLU A 49 11.67 -1.55 14.03
N ASP A 50 10.69 -1.31 14.90
CA ASP A 50 9.34 -1.86 14.77
C ASP A 50 8.51 -1.11 13.72
N ILE A 51 8.94 0.07 13.26
CA ILE A 51 8.14 0.95 12.40
C ILE A 51 8.42 0.61 10.93
N ALA A 52 7.36 0.33 10.14
CA ALA A 52 7.49 0.21 8.69
C ALA A 52 6.78 1.30 7.91
N VAL A 53 5.70 1.86 8.46
CA VAL A 53 4.96 2.96 7.86
C VAL A 53 4.61 3.96 8.95
N ILE A 54 4.90 5.23 8.69
CA ILE A 54 4.44 6.34 9.52
C ILE A 54 3.63 7.30 8.65
N VAL A 55 2.45 7.66 9.12
CA VAL A 55 1.54 8.59 8.45
C VAL A 55 1.45 9.86 9.27
N LEU A 56 1.94 10.96 8.71
CA LEU A 56 1.95 12.30 9.30
C LEU A 56 0.77 13.08 8.72
N ASP A 57 -0.28 13.24 9.53
CA ASP A 57 -1.58 13.74 9.12
C ASP A 57 -2.06 14.89 10.02
N ASN A 58 -1.14 15.79 10.38
CA ASN A 58 -1.47 17.01 11.11
C ASN A 58 -0.42 18.09 10.86
N LYS A 59 -0.88 19.33 10.60
CA LYS A 59 -0.03 20.48 10.29
C LYS A 59 0.85 20.93 11.47
N GLN A 60 0.52 20.51 12.70
CA GLN A 60 1.25 20.86 13.92
C GLN A 60 2.20 19.75 14.39
N ILE A 61 2.56 18.81 13.52
CA ILE A 61 3.60 17.82 13.81
C ILE A 61 4.97 18.48 13.66
N THR A 62 5.82 18.36 14.69
CA THR A 62 7.24 18.68 14.60
C THR A 62 8.03 17.39 14.67
N ILE A 63 8.92 17.18 13.69
CA ILE A 63 9.77 16.00 13.60
C ILE A 63 11.24 16.44 13.52
N THR A 64 12.09 15.84 14.35
CA THR A 64 13.54 16.09 14.30
C THR A 64 14.18 15.34 13.13
N GLN A 65 15.30 15.86 12.60
CA GLN A 65 16.06 15.19 11.53
C GLN A 65 16.49 13.77 11.94
N GLY A 66 16.92 13.57 13.19
CA GLY A 66 17.37 12.25 13.65
C GLY A 66 16.27 11.18 13.62
N VAL A 67 15.00 11.56 13.76
CA VAL A 67 13.89 10.61 13.57
C VAL A 67 13.75 10.23 12.11
N LEU A 68 13.83 11.18 11.18
CA LEU A 68 13.75 10.90 9.74
C LEU A 68 14.88 9.97 9.30
N GLU A 69 16.11 10.24 9.72
CA GLU A 69 17.27 9.39 9.44
C GLU A 69 17.06 7.97 9.97
N ALA A 70 16.74 7.82 11.26
CA ALA A 70 16.57 6.50 11.88
C ALA A 70 15.40 5.71 11.27
N LEU A 71 14.32 6.39 10.85
CA LEU A 71 13.21 5.77 10.11
C LEU A 71 13.69 5.22 8.75
N LEU A 72 14.46 6.01 8.00
CA LEU A 72 14.94 5.60 6.68
C LEU A 72 15.97 4.46 6.75
N GLU A 73 16.89 4.48 7.73
CA GLU A 73 17.81 3.36 8.00
C GLU A 73 17.06 2.05 8.27
N ASN A 74 15.88 2.14 8.89
CA ASN A 74 15.02 1.00 9.19
C ASN A 74 14.04 0.64 8.05
N ASN A 75 14.27 1.20 6.86
CA ASN A 75 13.44 1.05 5.67
C ASN A 75 11.97 1.42 5.92
N CYS A 76 11.69 2.47 6.72
CA CYS A 76 10.34 2.95 6.95
C CYS A 76 9.87 3.83 5.79
N ALA A 77 8.60 3.67 5.38
CA ALA A 77 7.92 4.61 4.50
C ALA A 77 7.32 5.75 5.34
N VAL A 78 7.74 7.00 5.05
CA VAL A 78 7.19 8.20 5.71
C VAL A 78 6.20 8.86 4.76
N ILE A 79 4.93 8.87 5.16
CA ILE A 79 3.81 9.41 4.38
C ILE A 79 3.40 10.76 4.98
N THR A 80 3.28 11.78 4.15
CA THR A 80 2.68 13.07 4.54
C THR A 80 1.33 13.26 3.86
N CYS A 81 0.38 13.82 4.60
CA CYS A 81 -0.97 14.08 4.11
C CYS A 81 -1.22 15.56 3.81
N ASP A 82 -2.24 15.84 2.99
CA ASP A 82 -2.71 17.18 2.68
C ASP A 82 -3.72 17.73 3.71
N GLY A 83 -4.32 18.89 3.42
CA GLY A 83 -5.33 19.50 4.27
C GLY A 83 -6.66 18.73 4.34
N ARG A 84 -6.89 17.76 3.46
CA ARG A 84 -8.03 16.82 3.51
C ARG A 84 -7.64 15.49 4.16
N SER A 85 -6.42 15.43 4.72
CA SER A 85 -5.85 14.24 5.33
C SER A 85 -5.74 13.05 4.38
N MET A 86 -5.49 13.34 3.10
CA MET A 86 -5.20 12.33 2.08
C MET A 86 -3.68 12.24 1.89
N PRO A 87 -3.08 11.04 1.75
CA PRO A 87 -1.66 10.89 1.45
C PRO A 87 -1.27 11.62 0.16
N VAL A 88 -0.25 12.49 0.23
CA VAL A 88 0.25 13.28 -0.91
C VAL A 88 1.75 13.22 -1.11
N GLY A 89 2.52 12.87 -0.07
CA GLY A 89 3.97 12.68 -0.19
C GLY A 89 4.41 11.37 0.43
N LEU A 90 5.49 10.83 -0.12
CA LEU A 90 6.10 9.58 0.31
C LEU A 90 7.62 9.76 0.28
N MET A 91 8.26 9.60 1.43
CA MET A 91 9.71 9.57 1.57
C MET A 91 10.13 8.12 1.80
N LEU A 92 11.04 7.66 0.96
CA LEU A 92 11.62 6.32 0.95
C LEU A 92 13.14 6.43 1.11
N PRO A 93 13.82 5.36 1.58
CA PRO A 93 15.27 5.34 1.66
C PRO A 93 15.90 5.60 0.29
N LEU A 94 16.92 6.45 0.25
CA LEU A 94 17.68 6.70 -0.98
C LEU A 94 18.58 5.51 -1.31
N TYR A 95 19.23 4.96 -0.30
CA TYR A 95 20.09 3.78 -0.35
C TYR A 95 19.69 2.80 0.76
N GLY A 96 20.14 1.56 0.66
CA GLY A 96 19.80 0.49 1.60
C GLY A 96 20.03 -0.90 1.01
N ASN A 97 20.10 -0.99 -0.32
CA ASN A 97 20.54 -2.17 -1.06
C ASN A 97 21.93 -1.90 -1.67
N THR A 98 22.95 -2.67 -1.27
CA THR A 98 24.32 -2.49 -1.76
C THR A 98 24.50 -2.85 -3.24
N THR A 99 23.57 -3.61 -3.81
CA THR A 99 23.55 -4.02 -5.24
C THR A 99 22.59 -3.18 -6.09
N GLN A 100 22.09 -2.05 -5.58
CA GLN A 100 21.03 -1.27 -6.24
C GLN A 100 21.37 -0.88 -7.69
N ASN A 101 22.62 -0.49 -7.98
CA ASN A 101 23.01 -0.10 -9.34
C ASN A 101 22.90 -1.26 -10.33
N GLU A 102 23.35 -2.45 -9.94
CA GLU A 102 23.23 -3.68 -10.74
C GLU A 102 21.76 -4.00 -11.01
N ARG A 103 20.93 -4.00 -9.97
CA ARG A 103 19.50 -4.28 -10.10
C ARG A 103 18.76 -3.27 -10.98
N PHE A 104 19.17 -2.00 -10.94
CA PHE A 104 18.62 -0.97 -11.82
C PHE A 104 18.97 -1.26 -13.28
N ARG A 105 20.18 -1.75 -13.58
CA ARG A 105 20.56 -2.16 -14.94
C ARG A 105 19.70 -3.33 -15.39
N ASP A 106 19.57 -4.38 -14.58
CA ASP A 106 18.71 -5.54 -14.90
C ASP A 106 17.26 -5.08 -15.22
N GLN A 107 16.72 -4.14 -14.43
CA GLN A 107 15.38 -3.61 -14.64
C GLN A 107 15.26 -2.76 -15.92
N LEU A 108 16.26 -1.92 -16.21
CA LEU A 108 16.29 -1.07 -17.40
C LEU A 108 16.44 -1.89 -18.69
N ASP A 109 17.31 -2.89 -18.64
CA ASP A 109 17.64 -3.78 -19.75
C ASP A 109 16.57 -4.88 -19.95
N ALA A 110 15.58 -4.97 -19.05
CA ALA A 110 14.47 -5.90 -19.14
C ALA A 110 13.75 -5.78 -20.48
N SER A 111 13.79 -6.88 -21.24
CA SER A 111 13.23 -6.95 -22.59
C SER A 111 11.72 -6.66 -22.60
N LEU A 112 11.23 -6.08 -23.69
CA LEU A 112 9.80 -5.83 -23.86
C LEU A 112 8.94 -7.10 -23.75
N PRO A 113 9.34 -8.26 -24.33
CA PRO A 113 8.61 -9.52 -24.14
C PRO A 113 8.49 -9.94 -22.67
N LEU A 114 9.57 -9.82 -21.89
CA LEU A 114 9.55 -10.12 -20.46
C LEU A 114 8.55 -9.21 -19.75
N LYS A 115 8.63 -7.89 -19.96
CA LYS A 115 7.71 -6.93 -19.34
C LYS A 115 6.24 -7.23 -19.63
N LYS A 116 5.90 -7.57 -20.88
CA LYS A 116 4.53 -7.95 -21.28
C LYS A 116 4.06 -9.26 -20.64
N GLN A 117 4.95 -10.24 -20.49
CA GLN A 117 4.64 -11.51 -19.81
C GLN A 117 4.47 -11.33 -18.30
N LEU A 118 5.27 -10.47 -17.68
CA LEU A 118 5.10 -10.12 -16.26
C LEU A 118 3.78 -9.39 -16.05
N TRP A 119 3.43 -8.43 -16.92
CA TRP A 119 2.15 -7.73 -16.87
C TRP A 119 0.95 -8.67 -17.02
N GLN A 120 1.03 -9.63 -17.95
CA GLN A 120 0.02 -10.67 -18.09
C GLN A 120 -0.20 -11.39 -16.76
N GLN A 121 0.86 -11.88 -16.10
CA GLN A 121 0.77 -12.56 -14.81
C GLN A 121 0.12 -11.67 -13.73
N THR A 122 0.46 -10.39 -13.70
CA THR A 122 -0.13 -9.39 -12.81
C THR A 122 -1.64 -9.31 -12.99
N ILE A 123 -2.11 -9.15 -14.23
CA ILE A 123 -3.56 -9.03 -14.51
C ILE A 123 -4.30 -10.33 -14.26
N GLN A 124 -3.70 -11.48 -14.59
CA GLN A 124 -4.25 -12.78 -14.23
C GLN A 124 -4.47 -12.93 -12.72
N ALA A 125 -3.48 -12.54 -11.91
CA ALA A 125 -3.58 -12.57 -10.45
C ALA A 125 -4.63 -11.57 -9.93
N LYS A 126 -4.68 -10.35 -10.47
CA LYS A 126 -5.71 -9.34 -10.15
C LYS A 126 -7.11 -9.88 -10.39
N ILE A 127 -7.40 -10.37 -11.60
CA ILE A 127 -8.75 -10.84 -11.97
C ILE A 127 -9.16 -12.05 -11.13
N ASN A 128 -8.24 -12.98 -10.88
CA ASN A 128 -8.51 -14.13 -10.01
C ASN A 128 -8.83 -13.71 -8.57
N ASN A 129 -8.06 -12.78 -8.00
CA ASN A 129 -8.31 -12.27 -6.65
C ASN A 129 -9.61 -11.46 -6.59
N GLN A 130 -9.93 -10.66 -7.61
CA GLN A 130 -11.23 -9.99 -7.72
C GLN A 130 -12.39 -10.99 -7.77
N ALA A 131 -12.26 -12.09 -8.53
CA ALA A 131 -13.27 -13.14 -8.58
C ALA A 131 -13.47 -13.81 -7.21
N SER A 132 -12.39 -14.12 -6.48
CA SER A 132 -12.45 -14.69 -5.12
C SER A 132 -13.10 -13.74 -4.12
N VAL A 133 -12.76 -12.45 -4.14
CA VAL A 133 -13.37 -11.44 -3.27
C VAL A 133 -14.85 -11.30 -3.58
N LEU A 134 -15.22 -11.16 -4.86
CA LEU A 134 -16.61 -11.00 -5.26
C LEU A 134 -17.44 -12.22 -4.84
N CYS A 135 -16.90 -13.43 -5.03
CA CYS A 135 -17.52 -14.68 -4.58
C CYS A 135 -17.74 -14.69 -3.06
N SER A 136 -16.75 -14.26 -2.28
CA SER A 136 -16.83 -14.23 -0.80
C SER A 136 -17.81 -13.17 -0.30
N CYS A 137 -17.85 -12.00 -0.95
CA CYS A 137 -18.70 -10.88 -0.56
C CYS A 137 -20.18 -11.08 -0.95
N LYS A 138 -20.45 -11.79 -2.04
CA LYS A 138 -21.82 -12.03 -2.57
C LYS A 138 -22.34 -13.43 -2.35
N ASN A 139 -21.49 -14.36 -1.96
CA ASN A 139 -21.83 -15.78 -1.81
C ASN A 139 -22.32 -16.42 -3.12
N GLU A 140 -21.74 -16.02 -4.25
CA GLU A 140 -22.09 -16.50 -5.59
C GLU A 140 -20.83 -16.82 -6.41
N GLU A 141 -20.85 -17.90 -7.19
CA GLU A 141 -19.70 -18.31 -7.99
C GLU A 141 -19.56 -17.48 -9.28
N ILE A 142 -18.43 -16.78 -9.43
CA ILE A 142 -18.17 -15.90 -10.57
C ILE A 142 -17.27 -16.58 -11.61
N LYS A 143 -17.82 -17.55 -12.34
CA LYS A 143 -17.07 -18.34 -13.33
C LYS A 143 -16.50 -17.51 -14.48
N CYS A 144 -17.22 -16.48 -14.92
CA CYS A 144 -16.83 -15.65 -16.06
C CYS A 144 -15.48 -14.95 -15.85
N MET A 145 -15.23 -14.40 -14.65
CA MET A 145 -13.96 -13.73 -14.35
C MET A 145 -12.78 -14.70 -14.33
N ARG A 146 -12.99 -15.94 -13.86
CA ARG A 146 -11.94 -16.98 -13.91
C ARG A 146 -11.57 -17.35 -15.35
N ILE A 147 -12.57 -17.39 -16.24
CA ILE A 147 -12.33 -17.60 -17.68
C ILE A 147 -11.53 -16.43 -18.25
N TRP A 148 -11.96 -15.19 -17.98
CA TRP A 148 -11.22 -14.01 -18.44
C TRP A 148 -9.78 -13.97 -17.92
N ALA A 149 -9.54 -14.36 -16.67
CA ALA A 149 -8.19 -14.48 -16.13
C ALA A 149 -7.33 -15.48 -16.94
N ASN A 150 -7.88 -16.64 -17.31
CA ASN A 150 -7.14 -17.62 -18.12
C ASN A 150 -6.88 -17.12 -19.55
N ASP A 151 -7.77 -16.28 -20.09
CA ASP A 151 -7.68 -15.75 -21.46
C ASP A 151 -6.75 -14.53 -21.59
N VAL A 152 -6.27 -13.93 -20.48
CA VAL A 152 -5.34 -12.79 -20.54
C VAL A 152 -4.09 -13.19 -21.31
N ARG A 153 -3.84 -12.48 -22.42
CA ARG A 153 -2.66 -12.68 -23.28
C ARG A 153 -1.52 -11.72 -22.89
N SER A 154 -0.33 -11.97 -23.42
CA SER A 154 0.86 -11.14 -23.17
C SER A 154 0.60 -9.67 -23.49
N GLY A 155 0.69 -8.80 -22.49
CA GLY A 155 0.41 -7.37 -22.61
C GLY A 155 -1.08 -6.97 -22.54
N ASP A 156 -2.01 -7.90 -22.29
CA ASP A 156 -3.47 -7.71 -22.25
C ASP A 156 -4.07 -6.89 -23.43
N PRO A 157 -3.83 -7.30 -24.69
CA PRO A 157 -4.28 -6.54 -25.86
C PRO A 157 -5.81 -6.45 -26.00
N ASP A 158 -6.55 -7.40 -25.43
CA ASP A 158 -8.02 -7.44 -25.48
C ASP A 158 -8.67 -6.66 -24.32
N ASN A 159 -7.86 -6.03 -23.46
CA ASN A 159 -8.29 -5.26 -22.30
C ASN A 159 -9.23 -6.06 -21.38
N LEU A 160 -8.84 -7.31 -21.08
CA LEU A 160 -9.58 -8.16 -20.15
C LEU A 160 -9.53 -7.61 -18.72
N GLU A 161 -8.48 -6.86 -18.38
CA GLU A 161 -8.45 -6.06 -17.15
C GLU A 161 -9.66 -5.12 -17.05
N GLY A 162 -9.88 -4.27 -18.07
CA GLY A 162 -10.97 -3.30 -18.08
C GLY A 162 -12.34 -3.98 -18.03
N ARG A 163 -12.52 -5.06 -18.80
CA ARG A 163 -13.75 -5.87 -18.78
C ARG A 163 -14.03 -6.46 -17.41
N ALA A 164 -13.02 -7.08 -16.79
CA ALA A 164 -13.13 -7.68 -15.46
C ALA A 164 -13.40 -6.62 -14.40
N ALA A 165 -12.74 -5.46 -14.46
CA ALA A 165 -12.96 -4.36 -13.53
C ALA A 165 -14.37 -3.79 -13.62
N ALA A 166 -14.89 -3.55 -14.83
CA ALA A 166 -16.25 -3.06 -15.04
C ALA A 166 -17.30 -4.02 -14.44
N TYR A 167 -17.11 -5.32 -14.66
CA TYR A 167 -17.93 -6.35 -14.02
C TYR A 167 -17.77 -6.29 -12.49
N TYR A 168 -16.54 -6.41 -11.98
CA TYR A 168 -16.25 -6.45 -10.56
C TYR A 168 -16.92 -5.32 -9.76
N TRP A 169 -16.75 -4.07 -10.21
CA TRP A 169 -17.30 -2.91 -9.51
C TRP A 169 -18.83 -2.83 -9.58
N LYS A 170 -19.41 -3.19 -10.73
CA LYS A 170 -20.88 -3.26 -10.90
C LYS A 170 -21.51 -4.21 -9.89
N TYR A 171 -20.87 -5.33 -9.57
CA TYR A 171 -21.42 -6.31 -8.65
C TYR A 171 -21.04 -6.03 -7.19
N LEU A 172 -19.78 -5.73 -6.88
CA LEU A 172 -19.32 -5.54 -5.50
C LEU A 172 -20.14 -4.46 -4.78
N PHE A 173 -20.20 -3.26 -5.36
CA PHE A 173 -20.90 -2.11 -4.82
C PHE A 173 -22.22 -1.78 -5.54
N GLY A 174 -22.79 -2.72 -6.30
CA GLY A 174 -24.04 -2.51 -7.06
C GLY A 174 -25.29 -2.18 -6.23
N HIS A 175 -25.21 -2.26 -4.91
CA HIS A 175 -26.26 -1.84 -3.98
C HIS A 175 -26.18 -0.34 -3.62
N ILE A 176 -25.11 0.34 -4.00
CA ILE A 176 -24.92 1.77 -3.80
C ILE A 176 -25.32 2.47 -5.09
N GLU A 177 -26.45 3.19 -5.04
CA GLU A 177 -26.98 3.90 -6.19
C GLU A 177 -25.99 4.96 -6.70
N GLY A 178 -25.78 5.00 -8.02
CA GLY A 178 -24.84 5.94 -8.66
C GLY A 178 -23.36 5.61 -8.47
N PHE A 179 -23.01 4.51 -7.80
CA PHE A 179 -21.60 4.15 -7.62
C PHE A 179 -20.96 3.75 -8.94
N THR A 180 -19.87 4.43 -9.26
CA THR A 180 -18.88 4.02 -10.24
C THR A 180 -17.50 4.19 -9.62
N ARG A 181 -16.55 3.33 -10.00
CA ARG A 181 -15.17 3.48 -9.54
C ARG A 181 -14.54 4.67 -10.28
N ASP A 182 -14.40 5.78 -9.57
CA ASP A 182 -13.80 7.01 -10.09
C ASP A 182 -13.00 7.74 -9.01
N ARG A 183 -12.03 8.57 -9.42
CA ARG A 183 -11.17 9.30 -8.49
C ARG A 183 -11.96 10.27 -7.62
N GLU A 184 -12.88 11.02 -8.22
CA GLU A 184 -13.72 12.01 -7.54
C GLU A 184 -15.17 11.52 -7.42
N GLY A 185 -15.39 10.21 -7.58
CA GLY A 185 -16.69 9.59 -7.45
C GLY A 185 -17.22 9.61 -6.02
N ILE A 186 -18.51 9.30 -5.87
CA ILE A 186 -19.18 9.23 -4.57
C ILE A 186 -18.54 8.17 -3.64
N PRO A 187 -18.73 8.27 -2.31
CA PRO A 187 -18.36 7.21 -1.40
C PRO A 187 -18.84 5.82 -1.88
N PRO A 188 -18.02 4.76 -1.73
CA PRO A 188 -16.79 4.69 -0.97
C PRO A 188 -15.49 4.95 -1.76
N ASN A 189 -15.51 5.68 -2.89
CA ASN A 189 -14.30 5.94 -3.66
C ASN A 189 -13.18 6.60 -2.82
N ASN A 190 -13.54 7.48 -1.89
CA ASN A 190 -12.59 8.10 -0.96
C ASN A 190 -11.86 7.06 -0.06
N LEU A 191 -12.56 6.05 0.46
CA LEU A 191 -11.95 4.94 1.21
C LEU A 191 -11.03 4.10 0.33
N LEU A 192 -11.48 3.75 -0.88
CA LEU A 192 -10.68 2.99 -1.83
C LEU A 192 -9.41 3.76 -2.21
N ASN A 193 -9.53 5.06 -2.49
CA ASN A 193 -8.41 5.94 -2.82
C ASN A 193 -7.41 6.02 -1.67
N TYR A 194 -7.88 6.21 -0.43
CA TYR A 194 -7.00 6.24 0.74
C TYR A 194 -6.30 4.89 0.95
N GLY A 195 -7.05 3.78 0.90
CA GLY A 195 -6.51 2.44 1.05
C GLY A 195 -5.47 2.10 -0.02
N TYR A 196 -5.73 2.47 -1.27
CA TYR A 196 -4.77 2.30 -2.36
C TYR A 196 -3.54 3.19 -2.21
N ALA A 197 -3.66 4.40 -1.66
CA ALA A 197 -2.50 5.23 -1.38
C ALA A 197 -1.58 4.60 -0.31
N ILE A 198 -2.17 4.02 0.74
CA ILE A 198 -1.41 3.23 1.74
C ILE A 198 -0.79 1.98 1.10
N LEU A 199 -1.54 1.23 0.30
CA LEU A 199 -1.04 0.06 -0.40
C LEU A 199 0.12 0.39 -1.35
N ARG A 200 -0.01 1.47 -2.13
CA ARG A 200 1.05 1.98 -3.01
C ARG A 200 2.32 2.28 -2.21
N ALA A 201 2.21 2.92 -1.05
CA ALA A 201 3.37 3.21 -0.21
C ALA A 201 4.07 1.94 0.29
N ILE A 202 3.31 0.90 0.66
CA ILE A 202 3.85 -0.40 1.07
C ILE A 202 4.59 -1.08 -0.08
N VAL A 203 4.00 -1.07 -1.29
CA VAL A 203 4.62 -1.67 -2.48
C VAL A 203 5.87 -0.90 -2.90
N ALA A 204 5.79 0.44 -2.97
CA ALA A 204 6.95 1.28 -3.30
C ALA A 204 8.10 1.07 -2.31
N ARG A 205 7.81 0.96 -1.01
CA ARG A 205 8.78 0.58 0.02
C ARG A 205 9.40 -0.79 -0.25
N GLY A 206 8.60 -1.79 -0.58
CA GLY A 206 9.08 -3.14 -0.92
C GLY A 206 10.00 -3.14 -2.13
N LEU A 207 9.66 -2.35 -3.17
CA LEU A 207 10.45 -2.18 -4.38
C LEU A 207 11.81 -1.56 -4.08
N VAL A 208 11.86 -0.45 -3.34
CA VAL A 208 13.12 0.22 -2.94
C VAL A 208 13.99 -0.71 -2.11
N THR A 209 13.40 -1.42 -1.13
CA THR A 209 14.13 -2.38 -0.29
C THR A 209 14.72 -3.53 -1.13
N SER A 210 14.00 -3.92 -2.19
CA SER A 210 14.44 -4.93 -3.16
C SER A 210 15.41 -4.35 -4.22
N GLY A 211 15.81 -3.09 -4.09
CA GLY A 211 16.75 -2.42 -4.98
C GLY A 211 16.19 -2.12 -6.38
N MET A 212 14.88 -1.92 -6.51
CA MET A 212 14.22 -1.58 -7.79
C MET A 212 13.77 -0.11 -7.83
N LEU A 213 13.65 0.43 -9.06
CA LEU A 213 13.09 1.75 -9.34
C LEU A 213 11.56 1.71 -9.31
N PRO A 214 10.88 2.34 -8.33
CA PRO A 214 9.42 2.30 -8.24
C PRO A 214 8.69 3.06 -9.36
N THR A 215 9.40 3.95 -10.04
CA THR A 215 8.87 4.82 -11.10
C THR A 215 8.83 4.14 -12.46
N LEU A 216 9.63 3.09 -12.67
CA LEU A 216 9.78 2.43 -13.97
C LEU A 216 8.89 1.17 -14.06
N GLY A 217 7.68 1.34 -14.57
CA GLY A 217 6.69 0.28 -14.69
C GLY A 217 7.06 -0.82 -15.70
N ILE A 218 6.42 -1.97 -15.53
CA ILE A 218 6.43 -3.08 -16.51
C ILE A 218 5.37 -2.88 -17.60
N HIS A 219 4.32 -2.10 -17.30
CA HIS A 219 3.28 -1.74 -18.26
C HIS A 219 3.03 -0.24 -18.28
N HIS A 220 2.70 0.34 -17.13
CA HIS A 220 2.45 1.77 -17.03
C HIS A 220 3.75 2.57 -17.23
N HIS A 221 3.68 3.56 -18.10
CA HIS A 221 4.80 4.45 -18.45
C HIS A 221 4.33 5.92 -18.58
N ASN A 222 3.18 6.23 -17.99
CA ASN A 222 2.58 7.56 -18.08
C ASN A 222 3.51 8.60 -17.46
N ARG A 223 3.83 9.65 -18.23
CA ARG A 223 4.68 10.79 -17.81
C ARG A 223 4.23 11.45 -16.51
N TYR A 224 2.94 11.37 -16.17
CA TYR A 224 2.36 12.00 -14.98
C TYR A 224 2.25 11.06 -13.77
N ASN A 225 2.55 9.77 -13.90
CA ASN A 225 2.50 8.81 -12.80
C ASN A 225 3.88 8.62 -12.16
N ALA A 226 4.02 9.07 -10.92
CA ALA A 226 5.27 9.02 -10.17
C ALA A 226 5.69 7.62 -9.70
N TYR A 227 4.79 6.63 -9.68
CA TYR A 227 5.07 5.30 -9.09
C TYR A 227 4.52 4.16 -9.96
N CYS A 228 4.79 4.19 -11.27
CA CYS A 228 4.23 3.24 -12.23
C CYS A 228 4.48 1.76 -11.83
N LEU A 229 5.67 1.40 -11.39
CA LEU A 229 5.94 0.01 -10.98
C LEU A 229 5.19 -0.36 -9.70
N ALA A 230 5.08 0.58 -8.75
CA ALA A 230 4.31 0.30 -7.54
C ALA A 230 2.83 0.09 -7.87
N ASP A 231 2.28 0.88 -8.81
CA ASP A 231 0.92 0.71 -9.32
C ASP A 231 0.73 -0.62 -10.06
N ASP A 232 1.69 -1.03 -10.90
CA ASP A 232 1.65 -2.34 -11.56
C ASP A 232 1.63 -3.48 -10.52
N ILE A 233 2.55 -3.46 -9.57
CA ILE A 233 2.76 -4.58 -8.65
C ILE A 233 1.68 -4.64 -7.55
N MET A 234 1.01 -3.53 -7.25
CA MET A 234 -0.09 -3.54 -6.30
C MET A 234 -1.40 -4.08 -6.88
N GLU A 235 -1.53 -4.25 -8.20
CA GLU A 235 -2.78 -4.71 -8.84
C GLU A 235 -3.35 -6.00 -8.21
N PRO A 236 -2.57 -7.08 -7.96
CA PRO A 236 -3.08 -8.29 -7.31
C PRO A 236 -3.42 -8.12 -5.82
N TYR A 237 -2.97 -7.04 -5.20
CA TYR A 237 -3.23 -6.70 -3.81
C TYR A 237 -4.46 -5.80 -3.61
N ARG A 238 -4.91 -5.09 -4.65
CA ARG A 238 -6.11 -4.23 -4.57
C ARG A 238 -7.33 -4.97 -4.02
N PRO A 239 -7.64 -6.22 -4.42
CA PRO A 239 -8.83 -6.92 -3.92
C PRO A 239 -8.87 -7.10 -2.40
N TYR A 240 -7.72 -7.17 -1.73
CA TYR A 240 -7.66 -7.23 -0.26
C TYR A 240 -8.12 -5.91 0.38
N VAL A 241 -7.78 -4.78 -0.23
CA VAL A 241 -8.28 -3.46 0.20
C VAL A 241 -9.77 -3.34 -0.12
N ASP A 242 -10.19 -3.83 -1.29
CA ASP A 242 -11.58 -3.80 -1.72
C ASP A 242 -12.49 -4.58 -0.75
N GLU A 243 -12.05 -5.77 -0.33
CA GLU A 243 -12.74 -6.59 0.67
C GLU A 243 -12.79 -5.91 2.04
N LEU A 244 -11.69 -5.31 2.50
CA LEU A 244 -11.66 -4.54 3.74
C LEU A 244 -12.69 -3.39 3.69
N VAL A 245 -12.69 -2.61 2.61
CA VAL A 245 -13.62 -1.48 2.43
C VAL A 245 -15.06 -1.97 2.36
N PHE A 246 -15.33 -3.05 1.60
CA PHE A 246 -16.65 -3.66 1.54
C PHE A 246 -17.14 -4.11 2.92
N GLY A 247 -16.27 -4.77 3.70
CA GLY A 247 -16.56 -5.17 5.07
C GLY A 247 -16.90 -3.99 5.97
N LEU A 248 -16.10 -2.92 5.90
CA LEU A 248 -16.34 -1.71 6.69
C LEU A 248 -17.70 -1.09 6.35
N ILE A 249 -18.05 -0.97 5.07
CA ILE A 249 -19.34 -0.41 4.64
C ILE A 249 -20.51 -1.26 5.12
N ARG A 250 -20.37 -2.59 5.04
CA ARG A 250 -21.40 -3.51 5.56
C ARG A 250 -21.61 -3.35 7.07
N THR A 251 -20.56 -3.04 7.82
CA THR A 251 -20.63 -2.90 9.29
C THR A 251 -20.99 -1.51 9.79
N LYS A 252 -20.59 -0.45 9.08
CA LYS A 252 -20.68 0.95 9.53
C LYS A 252 -21.56 1.84 8.64
N GLY A 253 -22.07 1.31 7.52
CA GLY A 253 -22.76 2.08 6.50
C GLY A 253 -21.82 2.78 5.51
N ILE A 254 -22.38 3.58 4.61
CA ILE A 254 -21.61 4.33 3.62
C ILE A 254 -20.75 5.38 4.33
N SER A 255 -19.47 5.47 3.95
CA SER A 255 -18.56 6.45 4.54
C SER A 255 -18.96 7.90 4.21
N PRO A 256 -18.69 8.85 5.12
CA PRO A 256 -18.84 10.27 4.80
C PRO A 256 -17.90 10.68 3.66
N GLU A 257 -18.20 11.79 2.98
CA GLU A 257 -17.33 12.34 1.92
C GLU A 257 -15.93 12.67 2.45
N ILE A 258 -15.86 13.26 3.64
CA ILE A 258 -14.61 13.53 4.35
C ILE A 258 -14.36 12.41 5.37
N LEU A 259 -13.29 11.65 5.16
CA LEU A 259 -12.94 10.52 6.02
C LEU A 259 -12.59 10.97 7.45
N THR A 260 -13.32 10.44 8.42
CA THR A 260 -12.99 10.62 9.85
C THR A 260 -11.75 9.82 10.24
N ARG A 261 -11.19 10.13 11.41
CA ARG A 261 -10.06 9.41 11.99
C ARG A 261 -10.33 7.90 12.14
N GLU A 262 -11.57 7.53 12.48
CA GLU A 262 -11.96 6.14 12.70
C GLU A 262 -11.92 5.31 11.40
N TRP A 263 -12.43 5.89 10.31
CA TRP A 263 -12.36 5.27 8.98
C TRP A 263 -10.92 5.09 8.52
N LYS A 264 -10.09 6.13 8.67
CA LYS A 264 -8.65 6.06 8.35
C LYS A 264 -7.93 5.02 9.19
N ALA A 265 -8.19 4.98 10.50
CA ALA A 265 -7.59 4.00 11.40
C ALA A 265 -7.87 2.56 10.98
N SER A 266 -9.06 2.29 10.44
CA SER A 266 -9.42 0.97 9.91
C SER A 266 -8.54 0.59 8.70
N LEU A 267 -8.21 1.55 7.83
CA LEU A 267 -7.34 1.35 6.66
C LEU A 267 -5.84 1.22 7.01
N LEU A 268 -5.42 1.68 8.18
CA LEU A 268 -4.02 1.49 8.64
C LEU A 268 -3.70 0.03 8.98
N SER A 269 -4.71 -0.85 9.00
CA SER A 269 -4.54 -2.30 9.14
C SER A 269 -4.06 -2.99 7.84
N ILE A 270 -4.07 -2.29 6.69
CA ILE A 270 -3.68 -2.85 5.38
C ILE A 270 -2.34 -3.60 5.42
N PRO A 271 -1.24 -3.07 5.98
CA PRO A 271 0.03 -3.78 6.11
C PRO A 271 -0.04 -5.14 6.82
N THR A 272 -1.02 -5.30 7.70
CA THR A 272 -1.21 -6.48 8.56
C THR A 272 -2.32 -7.41 8.09
N LEU A 273 -3.00 -7.09 6.98
CA LEU A 273 -3.99 -8.00 6.39
C LEU A 273 -3.35 -9.36 6.10
N GLU A 274 -4.05 -10.43 6.43
CA GLU A 274 -3.59 -11.78 6.13
C GLU A 274 -3.70 -12.02 4.63
N VAL A 275 -2.59 -12.46 4.02
CA VAL A 275 -2.56 -12.88 2.61
C VAL A 275 -1.87 -14.23 2.50
N LYS A 276 -2.17 -14.96 1.43
CA LYS A 276 -1.65 -16.31 1.19
C LYS A 276 -0.77 -16.30 -0.05
N ILE A 277 0.46 -16.79 0.08
CA ILE A 277 1.38 -17.03 -1.04
C ILE A 277 1.86 -18.47 -0.95
N GLY A 278 1.65 -19.27 -2.01
CA GLY A 278 2.14 -20.65 -2.08
C GLY A 278 1.71 -21.51 -0.88
N GLY A 279 0.45 -21.40 -0.45
CA GLY A 279 -0.07 -22.15 0.70
C GLY A 279 0.18 -21.50 2.07
N LYS A 280 1.12 -20.56 2.20
CA LYS A 280 1.55 -19.97 3.48
C LYS A 280 0.86 -18.63 3.73
N ARG A 281 0.36 -18.43 4.95
CA ARG A 281 -0.26 -17.18 5.41
C ARG A 281 0.79 -16.26 6.00
N SER A 282 0.71 -14.98 5.65
CA SER A 282 1.59 -13.94 6.21
C SER A 282 0.92 -12.56 6.14
N PRO A 283 1.39 -11.57 6.90
CA PRO A 283 0.95 -10.18 6.72
C PRO A 283 1.24 -9.67 5.31
N LEU A 284 0.35 -8.83 4.77
CA LEU A 284 0.44 -8.24 3.43
C LEU A 284 1.82 -7.61 3.17
N MET A 285 2.38 -6.89 4.14
CA MET A 285 3.70 -6.28 4.00
C MET A 285 4.83 -7.29 3.78
N ILE A 286 4.75 -8.48 4.40
CA ILE A 286 5.73 -9.55 4.22
C ILE A 286 5.56 -10.19 2.85
N ALA A 287 4.32 -10.41 2.44
CA ALA A 287 4.02 -10.94 1.11
C ALA A 287 4.49 -10.00 0.00
N VAL A 288 4.30 -8.69 0.14
CA VAL A 288 4.83 -7.68 -0.80
C VAL A 288 6.35 -7.81 -0.91
N ALA A 289 7.08 -8.00 0.20
CA ALA A 289 8.53 -8.20 0.13
C ALA A 289 8.92 -9.47 -0.64
N GLN A 290 8.14 -10.55 -0.54
CA GLN A 290 8.34 -11.77 -1.35
C GLN A 290 8.07 -11.50 -2.83
N THR A 291 6.97 -10.81 -3.14
CA THR A 291 6.61 -10.43 -4.51
C THR A 291 7.68 -9.57 -5.15
N THR A 292 8.13 -8.51 -4.49
CA THR A 292 9.16 -7.62 -5.04
C THR A 292 10.50 -8.32 -5.19
N ALA A 293 10.88 -9.21 -4.25
CA ALA A 293 12.07 -10.04 -4.42
C ALA A 293 11.97 -10.99 -5.62
N SER A 294 10.81 -11.62 -5.84
CA SER A 294 10.59 -12.48 -7.01
C SER A 294 10.53 -11.71 -8.33
N LEU A 295 10.03 -10.48 -8.31
CA LEU A 295 10.04 -9.58 -9.47
C LEU A 295 11.47 -9.27 -9.90
N TYR A 296 12.35 -8.95 -8.94
CA TYR A 296 13.76 -8.75 -9.25
C TYR A 296 14.38 -10.00 -9.89
N LYS A 297 14.10 -11.19 -9.36
CA LYS A 297 14.56 -12.45 -9.96
C LYS A 297 14.06 -12.68 -11.38
N CYS A 298 12.93 -12.07 -11.76
CA CYS A 298 12.47 -12.09 -13.14
C CYS A 298 13.31 -11.17 -14.03
N PHE A 299 13.70 -9.99 -13.53
CA PHE A 299 14.59 -9.08 -14.25
C PHE A 299 16.01 -9.64 -14.40
N SER A 300 16.57 -10.28 -13.37
CA SER A 300 17.89 -10.94 -13.45
C SER A 300 17.88 -12.23 -14.26
N GLY A 301 16.72 -12.74 -14.66
CA GLY A 301 16.56 -13.98 -15.43
C GLY A 301 16.63 -15.27 -14.59
N GLU A 302 16.79 -15.19 -13.27
CA GLU A 302 16.75 -16.33 -12.35
C GLU A 302 15.40 -17.06 -12.34
N GLN A 303 14.31 -16.32 -12.55
CA GLN A 303 12.95 -16.84 -12.55
C GLN A 303 12.13 -16.23 -13.69
N ARG A 304 11.00 -16.87 -14.03
CA ARG A 304 10.07 -16.37 -15.07
C ARG A 304 8.73 -15.92 -14.53
N ARG A 305 8.47 -16.15 -13.24
CA ARG A 305 7.18 -15.89 -12.62
C ARG A 305 7.30 -15.03 -11.39
N ILE A 306 6.42 -14.03 -11.30
CA ILE A 306 6.26 -13.24 -10.08
C ILE A 306 5.43 -14.06 -9.11
N VAL A 307 5.85 -14.08 -7.85
CA VAL A 307 5.10 -14.69 -6.77
C VAL A 307 4.05 -13.68 -6.30
N TYR A 308 2.78 -13.94 -6.58
CA TYR A 308 1.65 -13.10 -6.19
C TYR A 308 0.79 -13.76 -5.10
N PRO A 309 0.03 -12.96 -4.34
CA PRO A 309 -0.91 -13.48 -3.35
C PRO A 309 -2.14 -14.09 -4.03
N GLU A 310 -2.70 -15.12 -3.40
CA GLU A 310 -3.93 -15.80 -3.81
C GLU A 310 -5.02 -15.56 -2.76
N ARG A 311 -6.19 -15.09 -3.19
CA ARG A 311 -7.33 -14.80 -2.31
C ARG A 311 -8.35 -15.93 -2.25
#